data_AF-A0A646KKG0-F1
#
_entry.id   AF-A0A646KKG0-F1
#
_cell.length_a   1.000
_cell.length_b   1.000
_cell.length_c   1.000
_cell.angle_alpha   90.00
_cell.angle_beta   90.00
_cell.angle_gamma   90.00
#
_symmetry.space_group_name_H-M   'P 1'
#
loop_
_entity.id
_entity.type
_entity.pdbx_description
1 polymer ?
#
loop_
_entity_poly.entity_id
_entity_poly.type
_entity_poly.pdbx_seq_one_letter_code
_entity_poly.pdbx_strand_id
1 'polypeptide(L)'
;MPSERADDYTQGLRTERALAWLVAIPDPIDRVRSADALAEHARSVQGDIGRVRRQAIYEATLRPGHTGESVAAELGISAKAVSAAVSASRSQDRQLFRSALEILMRPGVSDVPADQLAPGLRARDVLVQARVLLRGCGSYNAETINDDEYAVLEQSEDRARRIQRSAGVEAPSPAGESTDEDHVPEAMRNAAAVFAVLPGILPLHFGTPNIQESPDRSGLWSIGWQILPAEEGVGEYYAGPHRDGWVATEYLIWFVRDLARGGYGIWSDVFALPPFMNEPGTSLYFSIQGDLNAEKPITPDQFVRDLRRSWVDQQTGFMDLDWPKPPAADFEAS
;
A
#
# COMPACT_ATOMS: atom_id res chain seq x y z
N MET A 1 9.96 -20.85 12.97
CA MET A 1 10.74 -19.92 13.81
C MET A 1 12.05 -19.51 13.13
N PRO A 2 12.04 -18.54 12.20
CA PRO A 2 13.26 -17.86 11.76
C PRO A 2 13.21 -16.31 11.85
N SER A 3 12.15 -15.69 12.38
CA SER A 3 11.97 -14.23 12.33
C SER A 3 12.85 -13.44 13.31
N GLU A 4 13.27 -14.02 14.44
CA GLU A 4 14.01 -13.27 15.47
C GLU A 4 15.48 -12.97 15.10
N ARG A 5 16.07 -13.64 14.10
CA ARG A 5 17.49 -13.44 13.72
C ARG A 5 17.72 -12.43 12.60
N ALA A 6 16.70 -12.11 11.81
CA ALA A 6 16.83 -11.18 10.69
C ALA A 6 16.76 -9.71 11.15
N ASP A 7 15.98 -9.42 12.19
CA ASP A 7 15.83 -8.06 12.74
C ASP A 7 17.09 -7.57 13.45
N ASP A 8 17.76 -8.45 14.21
CA ASP A 8 19.02 -8.13 14.91
C ASP A 8 20.16 -7.81 13.93
N TYR A 9 20.17 -8.47 12.76
CA TYR A 9 21.25 -8.31 11.78
C TYR A 9 21.22 -6.95 11.08
N THR A 10 20.03 -6.42 10.82
CA THR A 10 19.83 -5.19 10.04
C THR A 10 19.94 -3.93 10.91
N GLN A 11 19.48 -4.00 12.17
CA GLN A 11 19.65 -2.92 13.15
C GLN A 11 21.08 -2.84 13.70
N GLY A 12 21.72 -3.99 13.98
CA GLY A 12 23.12 -4.05 14.40
C GLY A 12 24.06 -3.44 13.35
N LEU A 13 23.82 -3.72 12.07
CA LEU A 13 24.62 -3.18 10.97
C LEU A 13 24.58 -1.64 10.87
N ARG A 14 23.48 -0.99 11.26
CA ARG A 14 23.36 0.49 11.17
C ARG A 14 24.05 1.19 12.34
N THR A 15 23.90 0.70 13.56
CA THR A 15 24.57 1.26 14.75
C THR A 15 26.09 1.06 14.68
N GLU A 16 26.54 -0.13 14.32
CA GLU A 16 27.98 -0.44 14.20
C GLU A 16 28.66 0.38 13.09
N ARG A 17 27.98 0.58 11.96
CA ARG A 17 28.45 1.46 10.88
C ARG A 17 28.54 2.92 11.31
N ALA A 18 27.55 3.42 12.04
CA ALA A 18 27.56 4.79 12.54
C ALA A 18 28.72 5.02 13.53
N LEU A 19 28.98 4.05 14.41
CA LEU A 19 30.12 4.09 15.32
C LEU A 19 31.46 4.01 14.59
N ALA A 20 31.59 3.11 13.61
CA ALA A 20 32.80 2.99 12.79
C ALA A 20 33.10 4.27 11.98
N TRP A 21 32.06 4.90 11.44
CA TRP A 21 32.17 6.19 10.76
C TRP A 21 32.64 7.31 11.69
N LEU A 22 32.06 7.43 12.90
CA LEU A 22 32.50 8.42 13.88
C LEU A 22 33.99 8.24 14.24
N VAL A 23 34.44 7.00 14.45
CA VAL A 23 35.85 6.71 14.74
C VAL A 23 36.77 7.10 13.58
N ALA A 24 36.29 6.97 12.34
CA ALA A 24 37.06 7.28 11.13
C ALA A 24 37.23 8.79 10.85
N ILE A 25 36.45 9.69 11.50
CA ILE A 25 36.59 11.14 11.33
C ILE A 25 37.93 11.60 11.89
N PRO A 26 38.87 12.16 11.08
CA PRO A 26 40.23 12.48 11.54
C PRO A 26 40.30 13.65 12.54
N ASP A 27 39.51 14.71 12.32
CA ASP A 27 39.48 15.87 13.19
C ASP A 27 38.64 15.57 14.45
N PRO A 28 39.22 15.68 15.68
CA PRO A 28 38.49 15.43 16.91
C PRO A 28 37.33 16.40 17.14
N ILE A 29 37.38 17.65 16.66
CA ILE A 29 36.30 18.62 16.83
C ILE A 29 35.10 18.25 15.95
N ASP A 30 35.34 17.90 14.70
CA ASP A 30 34.27 17.45 13.78
C ASP A 30 33.70 16.10 14.21
N ARG A 31 34.53 15.24 14.81
CA ARG A 31 34.07 13.98 15.41
C ARG A 31 33.10 14.22 16.56
N VAL A 32 33.40 15.14 17.48
CA VAL A 32 32.50 15.50 18.59
C VAL A 32 31.19 16.08 18.06
N ARG A 33 31.25 17.04 17.13
CA ARG A 33 30.03 17.62 16.51
C ARG A 33 29.15 16.57 15.85
N SER A 34 29.77 15.64 15.13
CA SER A 34 29.06 14.55 14.46
C SER A 34 28.45 13.56 15.46
N ALA A 35 29.14 13.29 16.57
CA ALA A 35 28.61 12.47 17.65
C ALA A 35 27.42 13.14 18.34
N ASP A 36 27.48 14.44 18.59
CA ASP A 36 26.37 15.21 19.16
C ASP A 36 25.15 15.22 18.22
N ALA A 37 25.36 15.40 16.92
CA ALA A 37 24.30 15.33 15.91
C ALA A 37 23.65 13.93 15.86
N LEU A 38 24.46 12.86 15.91
CA LEU A 38 23.95 11.50 15.96
C LEU A 38 23.19 11.23 17.27
N ALA A 39 23.66 11.77 18.40
CA ALA A 39 22.98 11.65 19.68
C ALA A 39 21.64 12.40 19.71
N GLU A 40 21.55 13.56 19.06
CA GLU A 40 20.27 14.27 18.88
C GLU A 40 19.34 13.48 17.97
N HIS A 41 19.85 12.93 16.86
CA HIS A 41 19.05 12.07 15.98
C HIS A 41 18.53 10.82 16.72
N ALA A 42 19.37 10.16 17.52
CA ALA A 42 18.97 9.03 18.34
C ALA A 42 17.90 9.42 19.38
N ARG A 43 18.02 10.61 20.00
CA ARG A 43 16.98 11.14 20.90
C ARG A 43 15.67 11.41 20.17
N SER A 44 15.72 11.93 18.93
CA SER A 44 14.54 12.08 18.08
C SER A 44 13.88 10.73 17.82
N VAL A 45 14.66 9.72 17.37
CA VAL A 45 14.17 8.36 17.11
C VAL A 45 13.56 7.73 18.37
N GLN A 46 14.18 7.91 19.54
CA GLN A 46 13.59 7.47 20.81
C GLN A 46 12.26 8.17 21.12
N GLY A 47 12.16 9.46 20.82
CA GLY A 47 10.92 10.23 20.92
C GLY A 47 9.83 9.68 20.01
N ASP A 48 10.18 9.35 18.76
CA ASP A 48 9.28 8.77 17.76
C ASP A 48 8.81 7.37 18.16
N ILE A 49 9.72 6.50 18.62
CA ILE A 49 9.38 5.18 19.20
C ILE A 49 8.42 5.36 20.38
N GLY A 50 8.70 6.33 21.26
CA GLY A 50 7.81 6.66 22.37
C GLY A 50 6.42 7.09 21.92
N ARG A 51 6.31 7.84 20.82
CA ARG A 51 5.03 8.24 20.20
C ARG A 51 4.30 7.03 19.63
N VAL A 52 4.97 6.18 18.84
CA VAL A 52 4.41 4.94 18.29
C VAL A 52 3.92 4.03 19.40
N ARG A 53 4.69 3.87 20.49
CA ARG A 53 4.28 3.05 21.64
C ARG A 53 3.01 3.58 22.31
N ARG A 54 2.92 4.88 22.57
CA ARG A 54 1.70 5.48 23.15
C ARG A 54 0.50 5.30 22.22
N GLN A 55 0.72 5.45 20.92
CA GLN A 55 -0.28 5.26 19.89
C GLN A 55 -0.81 3.81 19.87
N ALA A 56 0.10 2.83 19.89
CA ALA A 56 -0.24 1.41 19.96
C ALA A 56 -0.99 1.04 21.26
N ILE A 57 -0.61 1.62 22.40
CA ILE A 57 -1.35 1.45 23.67
C ILE A 57 -2.80 1.93 23.52
N TYR A 58 -3.00 3.11 22.93
CA TYR A 58 -4.34 3.61 22.68
C TYR A 58 -5.13 2.72 21.72
N GLU A 59 -4.54 2.28 20.62
CA GLU A 59 -5.21 1.38 19.66
C GLU A 59 -5.55 0.02 20.27
N ALA A 60 -4.73 -0.49 21.18
CA ALA A 60 -5.06 -1.70 21.94
C ALA A 60 -6.34 -1.52 22.77
N THR A 61 -6.66 -0.31 23.24
CA THR A 61 -7.92 -0.03 23.95
C THR A 61 -9.14 0.06 23.02
N LEU A 62 -8.94 0.10 21.70
CA LEU A 62 -10.03 0.10 20.72
C LEU A 62 -10.47 -1.32 20.36
N ARG A 63 -9.64 -2.34 20.64
CA ARG A 63 -9.96 -3.74 20.36
C ARG A 63 -11.24 -4.16 21.11
N PRO A 64 -12.12 -4.96 20.49
CA PRO A 64 -13.35 -5.44 21.13
C PRO A 64 -13.06 -6.13 22.47
N GLY A 65 -13.77 -5.72 23.52
CA GLY A 65 -13.66 -6.32 24.86
C GLY A 65 -12.46 -5.87 25.70
N HIS A 66 -11.55 -5.06 25.16
CA HIS A 66 -10.41 -4.53 25.92
C HIS A 66 -10.75 -3.21 26.61
N THR A 67 -10.59 -3.16 27.92
CA THR A 67 -10.63 -1.92 28.73
C THR A 67 -9.22 -1.38 28.97
N GLY A 68 -9.09 -0.12 29.37
CA GLY A 68 -7.80 0.45 29.75
C GLY A 68 -7.09 -0.32 30.88
N GLU A 69 -7.85 -0.96 31.78
CA GLU A 69 -7.32 -1.83 32.83
C GLU A 69 -6.81 -3.15 32.28
N SER A 70 -7.54 -3.78 31.34
CA SER A 70 -7.10 -5.02 30.70
C SER A 70 -5.82 -4.82 29.88
N VAL A 71 -5.71 -3.71 29.14
CA VAL A 71 -4.52 -3.37 28.34
C VAL A 71 -3.34 -3.04 29.26
N ALA A 72 -3.58 -2.36 30.38
CA ALA A 72 -2.55 -2.10 31.38
C ALA A 72 -1.97 -3.41 31.96
N ALA A 73 -2.85 -4.37 32.29
CA ALA A 73 -2.47 -5.68 32.81
C ALA A 73 -1.70 -6.51 31.76
N GLU A 74 -2.19 -6.56 30.52
CA GLU A 74 -1.56 -7.30 29.41
C GLU A 74 -0.15 -6.77 29.09
N LEU A 75 0.03 -5.45 29.10
CA LEU A 75 1.30 -4.82 28.76
C LEU A 75 2.23 -4.63 29.97
N GLY A 76 1.82 -5.01 31.17
CA GLY A 76 2.60 -4.84 32.40
C GLY A 76 2.90 -3.37 32.74
N ILE A 77 2.00 -2.45 32.40
CA ILE A 77 2.14 -1.01 32.65
C ILE A 77 1.05 -0.49 33.58
N SER A 78 1.25 0.72 34.13
CA SER A 78 0.21 1.35 34.97
C SER A 78 -1.02 1.78 34.17
N ALA A 79 -2.21 1.65 34.76
CA ALA A 79 -3.45 2.18 34.17
C ALA A 79 -3.38 3.70 33.92
N LYS A 80 -2.59 4.44 34.72
CA LYS A 80 -2.32 5.86 34.50
C LYS A 80 -1.59 6.12 33.19
N ALA A 81 -0.61 5.28 32.84
CA ALA A 81 0.12 5.40 31.58
C ALA A 81 -0.80 5.13 30.37
N VAL A 82 -1.69 4.13 30.48
CA VAL A 82 -2.71 3.87 29.46
C VAL A 82 -3.67 5.04 29.33
N SER A 83 -4.19 5.57 30.44
CA SER A 83 -5.10 6.72 30.42
C SER A 83 -4.47 7.97 29.79
N ALA A 84 -3.20 8.25 30.08
CA ALA A 84 -2.48 9.36 29.47
C ALA A 84 -2.32 9.19 27.94
N ALA A 85 -1.95 7.98 27.50
CA ALA A 85 -1.85 7.66 26.07
C ALA A 85 -3.20 7.79 25.37
N VAL A 86 -4.27 7.24 25.96
CA VAL A 86 -5.64 7.33 25.42
C VAL A 86 -6.09 8.78 25.29
N SER A 87 -5.92 9.60 26.32
CA SER A 87 -6.37 11.01 26.26
C SER A 87 -5.64 11.80 25.18
N ALA A 88 -4.32 11.64 25.07
CA ALA A 88 -3.53 12.36 24.07
C ALA A 88 -3.88 11.94 22.64
N SER A 89 -3.81 10.64 22.33
CA SER A 89 -4.10 10.11 20.99
C SER A 89 -5.56 10.33 20.60
N ARG A 90 -6.51 10.15 21.52
CA ARG A 90 -7.92 10.44 21.25
C ARG A 90 -8.15 11.92 20.94
N SER A 91 -7.51 12.84 21.67
CA SER A 91 -7.66 14.28 21.37
C SER A 91 -7.12 14.62 19.98
N GLN A 92 -5.97 14.04 19.61
CA GLN A 92 -5.35 14.22 18.31
C GLN A 92 -6.23 13.66 17.18
N ASP A 93 -6.70 12.42 17.30
CA ASP A 93 -7.58 11.79 16.30
C ASP A 93 -8.88 12.58 16.12
N ARG A 94 -9.48 13.06 17.22
CA ARG A 94 -10.71 13.87 17.15
C ARG A 94 -10.50 15.21 16.46
N GLN A 95 -9.34 15.84 16.65
CA GLN A 95 -9.01 17.09 15.99
C GLN A 95 -8.81 16.85 14.48
N LEU A 96 -8.03 15.83 14.13
CA LEU A 96 -7.77 15.43 12.75
C LEU A 96 -9.09 15.14 12.00
N PHE A 97 -9.94 14.29 12.56
CA PHE A 97 -11.22 13.94 11.93
C PHE A 97 -12.20 15.11 11.87
N ARG A 98 -12.16 16.03 12.84
CA ARG A 98 -12.96 17.25 12.77
C ARG A 98 -12.53 18.13 11.59
N SER A 99 -11.23 18.38 11.44
CA SER A 99 -10.70 19.18 10.33
C SER A 99 -11.07 18.56 8.97
N ALA A 100 -10.93 17.25 8.82
CA ALA A 100 -11.33 16.56 7.59
C ALA A 100 -12.86 16.62 7.33
N LEU A 101 -13.69 16.45 8.35
CA LEU A 101 -15.14 16.58 8.20
C LEU A 101 -15.56 18.02 7.86
N GLU A 102 -14.88 19.03 8.40
CA GLU A 102 -15.11 20.44 8.03
C GLU A 102 -14.79 20.68 6.55
N ILE A 103 -13.72 20.07 6.02
CA ILE A 103 -13.36 20.11 4.59
C ILE A 103 -14.46 19.46 3.75
N LEU A 104 -14.88 18.24 4.09
CA LEU A 104 -15.87 17.45 3.34
C LEU A 104 -17.27 18.08 3.35
N MET A 105 -17.62 18.83 4.39
CA MET A 105 -18.92 19.50 4.49
C MET A 105 -19.01 20.79 3.66
N ARG A 106 -17.92 21.24 3.02
CA ARG A 106 -17.96 22.42 2.15
C ARG A 106 -18.73 22.10 0.86
N PRO A 107 -19.51 23.06 0.32
CA PRO A 107 -20.27 22.84 -0.91
C PRO A 107 -19.38 22.40 -2.06
N GLY A 108 -19.76 21.31 -2.73
CA GLY A 108 -19.04 20.77 -3.89
C GLY A 108 -17.86 19.86 -3.57
N VAL A 109 -17.46 19.72 -2.30
CA VAL A 109 -16.32 18.85 -1.92
C VAL A 109 -16.72 17.38 -1.85
N SER A 110 -17.89 17.04 -1.30
CA SER A 110 -18.35 15.65 -1.19
C SER A 110 -19.80 15.53 -1.66
N ASP A 111 -20.11 14.44 -2.35
CA ASP A 111 -21.47 14.08 -2.75
C ASP A 111 -22.35 13.63 -1.57
N VAL A 112 -21.74 13.28 -0.43
CA VAL A 112 -22.48 12.99 0.81
C VAL A 112 -23.11 14.28 1.35
N PRO A 113 -24.44 14.31 1.57
CA PRO A 113 -25.11 15.47 2.15
C PRO A 113 -24.53 15.88 3.51
N ALA A 114 -24.35 17.19 3.72
CA ALA A 114 -23.71 17.73 4.92
C ALA A 114 -24.43 17.36 6.23
N ASP A 115 -25.74 17.16 6.20
CA ASP A 115 -26.54 16.69 7.34
C ASP A 115 -26.20 15.23 7.74
N GLN A 116 -25.70 14.42 6.82
CA GLN A 116 -25.23 13.06 7.09
C GLN A 116 -23.80 13.03 7.63
N LEU A 117 -22.99 14.07 7.36
CA LEU A 117 -21.64 14.24 7.91
C LEU A 117 -21.63 14.95 9.28
N ALA A 118 -22.61 15.84 9.52
CA ALA A 118 -22.74 16.62 10.75
C ALA A 118 -22.73 15.81 12.07
N PRO A 119 -23.26 14.56 12.15
CA PRO A 119 -23.13 13.72 13.34
C PRO A 119 -21.67 13.43 13.71
N GLY A 120 -20.76 13.32 12.74
CA GLY A 120 -19.33 13.10 12.97
C GLY A 120 -18.67 14.26 13.70
N LEU A 121 -19.02 15.51 13.38
CA LEU A 121 -18.45 16.69 14.07
C LEU A 121 -18.83 16.75 15.56
N ARG A 122 -20.03 16.24 15.89
CA ARG A 122 -20.63 16.27 17.23
C ARG A 122 -20.32 15.03 18.07
N ALA A 123 -19.87 13.94 17.43
CA ALA A 123 -19.60 12.70 18.12
C ALA A 123 -18.49 12.85 19.16
N ARG A 124 -18.71 12.25 20.33
CA ARG A 124 -17.68 12.09 21.38
C ARG A 124 -16.82 10.86 21.15
N ASP A 125 -17.39 9.86 20.48
CA ASP A 125 -16.73 8.61 20.14
C ASP A 125 -15.96 8.74 18.84
N VAL A 126 -14.65 8.47 18.91
CA VAL A 126 -13.72 8.51 17.79
C VAL A 126 -14.05 7.46 16.72
N LEU A 127 -14.65 6.32 17.08
CA LEU A 127 -15.06 5.29 16.12
C LEU A 127 -16.24 5.77 15.27
N VAL A 128 -17.17 6.51 15.88
CA VAL A 128 -18.27 7.14 15.16
C VAL A 128 -17.74 8.22 14.21
N GLN A 129 -16.78 9.04 14.65
CA GLN A 129 -16.15 10.05 13.81
C GLN A 129 -15.44 9.42 12.60
N ALA A 130 -14.62 8.40 12.84
CA ALA A 130 -13.90 7.68 11.79
C ALA A 130 -14.87 7.08 10.76
N ARG A 131 -15.98 6.47 11.18
CA ARG A 131 -16.96 5.89 10.25
C ARG A 131 -17.65 6.95 9.39
N VAL A 132 -18.06 8.06 9.99
CA VAL A 132 -18.70 9.17 9.26
C VAL A 132 -17.72 9.81 8.28
N LEU A 133 -16.46 9.98 8.70
CA LEU A 133 -15.39 10.49 7.86
C LEU A 133 -15.18 9.60 6.63
N LEU A 134 -14.99 8.29 6.80
CA LEU A 134 -14.77 7.37 5.68
C LEU A 134 -15.91 7.37 4.67
N ARG A 135 -17.15 7.58 5.14
CA ARG A 135 -18.30 7.73 4.25
C ARG A 135 -18.19 8.98 3.37
N GLY A 136 -17.74 10.11 3.92
CA GLY A 136 -17.52 11.33 3.14
C GLY A 136 -16.28 11.25 2.23
N CYS A 137 -15.20 10.61 2.70
CA CYS A 137 -14.01 10.33 1.89
C CYS A 137 -14.30 9.39 0.71
N GLY A 138 -15.37 8.59 0.78
CA GLY A 138 -15.76 7.75 -0.34
C GLY A 138 -16.15 8.53 -1.60
N SER A 139 -16.63 9.77 -1.49
CA SER A 139 -17.22 10.47 -2.65
C SER A 139 -16.82 11.94 -2.72
N TYR A 140 -15.56 12.26 -2.45
CA TYR A 140 -15.08 13.63 -2.56
C TYR A 140 -14.52 13.94 -3.95
N ASN A 141 -14.74 15.18 -4.40
CA ASN A 141 -14.21 15.68 -5.65
C ASN A 141 -12.84 16.35 -5.42
N ALA A 142 -11.77 15.65 -5.82
CA ALA A 142 -10.40 16.14 -5.70
C ALA A 142 -10.14 17.47 -6.42
N GLU A 143 -10.92 17.83 -7.44
CA GLU A 143 -10.76 19.10 -8.18
C GLU A 143 -11.18 20.34 -7.37
N THR A 144 -11.87 20.13 -6.25
CA THR A 144 -12.47 21.21 -5.44
C THR A 144 -11.68 21.55 -4.17
N ILE A 145 -10.55 20.87 -3.95
CA ILE A 145 -9.69 21.01 -2.77
C ILE A 145 -8.26 21.33 -3.18
N ASN A 146 -7.53 22.02 -2.31
CA ASN A 146 -6.10 22.29 -2.53
C ASN A 146 -5.21 21.18 -1.95
N ASP A 147 -3.91 21.22 -2.25
CA ASP A 147 -2.94 20.19 -1.84
C ASP A 147 -2.87 20.00 -0.31
N ASP A 148 -2.96 21.09 0.46
CA ASP A 148 -2.94 21.03 1.93
C ASP A 148 -4.20 20.32 2.47
N GLU A 149 -5.36 20.61 1.88
CA GLU A 149 -6.64 19.99 2.23
C GLU A 149 -6.68 18.52 1.83
N TYR A 150 -6.13 18.19 0.67
CA TYR A 150 -5.95 16.82 0.21
C TYR A 150 -5.10 16.02 1.19
N ALA A 151 -3.93 16.54 1.59
CA ALA A 151 -3.06 15.89 2.56
C ALA A 151 -3.76 15.65 3.92
N VAL A 152 -4.60 16.59 4.37
CA VAL A 152 -5.41 16.41 5.58
C VAL A 152 -6.45 15.31 5.40
N LEU A 153 -7.16 15.26 4.26
CA LEU A 153 -8.16 14.22 3.98
C LEU A 153 -7.53 12.84 3.89
N GLU A 154 -6.43 12.69 3.16
CA GLU A 154 -5.68 11.44 3.00
C GLU A 154 -5.18 10.93 4.36
N GLN A 155 -4.47 11.78 5.12
CA GLN A 155 -4.00 11.42 6.46
C GLN A 155 -5.14 11.00 7.37
N SER A 156 -6.29 11.68 7.29
CA SER A 156 -7.47 11.40 8.11
C SER A 156 -8.15 10.11 7.70
N GLU A 157 -8.26 9.83 6.40
CA GLU A 157 -8.81 8.59 5.86
C GLU A 157 -7.97 7.38 6.29
N ASP A 158 -6.66 7.41 6.05
CA ASP A 158 -5.72 6.37 6.46
C ASP A 158 -5.80 6.09 7.97
N ARG A 159 -5.90 7.16 8.74
CA ARG A 159 -6.03 7.07 10.20
C ARG A 159 -7.37 6.45 10.60
N ALA A 160 -8.48 6.85 9.97
CA ALA A 160 -9.80 6.30 10.24
C ALA A 160 -9.88 4.82 9.86
N ARG A 161 -9.32 4.39 8.72
CA ARG A 161 -9.23 2.98 8.32
C ARG A 161 -8.45 2.15 9.33
N ARG A 162 -7.31 2.64 9.81
CA ARG A 162 -6.50 1.96 10.84
C ARG A 162 -7.28 1.80 12.15
N ILE A 163 -7.98 2.84 12.59
CA ILE A 163 -8.78 2.81 13.81
C ILE A 163 -9.95 1.81 13.72
N GLN A 164 -10.68 1.77 12.60
CA GLN A 164 -11.76 0.79 12.40
C GLN A 164 -11.22 -0.64 12.41
N ARG A 165 -10.09 -0.89 11.72
CA ARG A 165 -9.40 -2.19 11.72
C ARG A 165 -9.00 -2.64 13.14
N SER A 166 -8.37 -1.76 13.91
CA SER A 166 -7.99 -2.07 15.30
C SER A 166 -9.20 -2.33 16.20
N ALA A 167 -10.36 -1.75 15.88
CA ALA A 167 -11.62 -1.99 16.57
C ALA A 167 -12.38 -3.23 16.09
N GLY A 168 -11.86 -3.98 15.13
CA GLY A 168 -12.55 -5.13 14.53
C GLY A 168 -13.83 -4.74 13.79
N VAL A 169 -13.93 -3.48 13.34
CA VAL A 169 -15.05 -2.98 12.54
C VAL A 169 -14.61 -2.92 11.09
N GLU A 170 -15.40 -3.51 10.21
CA GLU A 170 -15.17 -3.42 8.77
C GLU A 170 -15.28 -1.95 8.32
N ALA A 171 -14.20 -1.42 7.78
CA ALA A 171 -14.18 -0.07 7.25
C ALA A 171 -14.94 -0.06 5.92
N PRO A 172 -15.81 0.94 5.64
CA PRO A 172 -16.39 1.07 4.31
C PRO A 172 -15.26 1.23 3.28
N SER A 173 -15.31 0.45 2.21
CA SER A 173 -14.36 0.56 1.09
C SER A 173 -14.38 1.98 0.52
N PRO A 174 -13.24 2.54 0.10
CA PRO A 174 -13.24 3.83 -0.60
C PRO A 174 -14.15 3.73 -1.82
N ALA A 175 -14.96 4.75 -2.13
CA ALA A 175 -15.61 4.75 -3.43
C ALA A 175 -14.55 5.17 -4.46
N GLY A 176 -14.26 4.25 -5.37
CA GLY A 176 -13.13 4.30 -6.30
C GLY A 176 -12.18 3.12 -6.16
N GLU A 177 -11.99 2.58 -4.95
CA GLU A 177 -11.48 1.22 -4.78
C GLU A 177 -12.68 0.27 -4.83
N SER A 178 -13.19 0.05 -6.03
CA SER A 178 -13.75 -1.27 -6.30
C SER A 178 -12.60 -2.28 -6.17
N THR A 179 -12.35 -2.76 -4.96
CA THR A 179 -11.91 -4.15 -4.80
C THR A 179 -13.10 -5.03 -5.12
N ASP A 180 -13.67 -4.85 -6.31
CA ASP A 180 -14.56 -5.82 -6.90
C ASP A 180 -13.63 -6.96 -7.32
N GLU A 181 -13.44 -7.90 -6.41
CA GLU A 181 -13.09 -9.27 -6.80
C GLU A 181 -14.08 -9.80 -7.89
N ASP A 182 -15.25 -9.14 -8.02
CA ASP A 182 -16.27 -9.36 -9.05
C ASP A 182 -16.01 -8.67 -10.42
N HIS A 183 -14.98 -7.82 -10.60
CA HIS A 183 -14.76 -7.05 -11.85
C HIS A 183 -13.54 -7.45 -12.68
N VAL A 184 -12.75 -8.47 -12.28
CA VAL A 184 -11.72 -9.01 -13.18
C VAL A 184 -12.42 -9.65 -14.39
N PRO A 185 -12.22 -9.13 -15.62
CA PRO A 185 -12.85 -9.72 -16.81
C PRO A 185 -12.54 -11.21 -16.88
N GLU A 186 -13.51 -12.03 -17.29
CA GLU A 186 -13.35 -13.50 -17.32
C GLU A 186 -12.06 -13.91 -18.05
N ALA A 187 -11.79 -13.27 -19.19
CA ALA A 187 -10.57 -13.46 -19.99
C ALA A 187 -9.25 -13.15 -19.24
N MET A 188 -9.29 -12.40 -18.14
CA MET A 188 -8.13 -11.99 -17.35
C MET A 188 -7.96 -12.80 -16.05
N ARG A 189 -8.93 -13.63 -15.65
CA ARG A 189 -8.90 -14.32 -14.35
C ARG A 189 -7.69 -15.23 -14.17
N ASN A 190 -7.28 -15.93 -15.23
CA ASN A 190 -6.10 -16.79 -15.21
C ASN A 190 -4.81 -15.96 -15.05
N ALA A 191 -4.73 -14.80 -15.71
CA ALA A 191 -3.61 -13.87 -15.54
C ALA A 191 -3.58 -13.29 -14.13
N ALA A 192 -4.75 -12.92 -13.58
CA ALA A 192 -4.86 -12.44 -12.21
C ALA A 192 -4.38 -13.46 -11.19
N ALA A 193 -4.82 -14.72 -11.31
CA ALA A 193 -4.37 -15.79 -10.44
C ALA A 193 -2.84 -16.00 -10.51
N VAL A 194 -2.27 -15.91 -11.71
CA VAL A 194 -0.81 -16.05 -11.91
C VAL A 194 -0.03 -14.91 -11.27
N PHE A 195 -0.47 -13.67 -11.45
CA PHE A 195 0.21 -12.52 -10.86
C PHE A 195 0.07 -12.50 -9.33
N ALA A 196 -1.03 -13.03 -8.78
CA ALA A 196 -1.24 -13.13 -7.35
C ALA A 196 -0.27 -14.08 -6.63
N VAL A 197 0.32 -15.05 -7.36
CA VAL A 197 1.32 -15.96 -6.79
C VAL A 197 2.76 -15.52 -7.03
N LEU A 198 2.98 -14.43 -7.79
CA LEU A 198 4.32 -13.90 -7.99
C LEU A 198 4.81 -13.20 -6.70
N PRO A 199 6.05 -13.47 -6.27
CA PRO A 199 6.57 -13.03 -4.98
C PRO A 199 6.83 -11.52 -4.98
N GLY A 200 6.47 -10.85 -3.88
CA GLY A 200 6.86 -9.46 -3.64
C GLY A 200 6.23 -8.43 -4.58
N ILE A 201 5.21 -8.80 -5.36
CA ILE A 201 4.43 -7.84 -6.16
C ILE A 201 2.99 -7.79 -5.67
N LEU A 202 2.37 -6.62 -5.83
CA LEU A 202 0.95 -6.40 -5.59
C LEU A 202 0.26 -6.19 -6.94
N PRO A 203 -0.58 -7.13 -7.41
CA PRO A 203 -1.41 -6.90 -8.58
C PRO A 203 -2.45 -5.82 -8.28
N LEU A 204 -2.59 -4.85 -9.18
CA LEU A 204 -3.46 -3.68 -8.96
C LEU A 204 -4.63 -3.62 -9.94
N HIS A 205 -4.40 -3.98 -11.19
CA HIS A 205 -5.43 -3.89 -12.21
C HIS A 205 -5.31 -4.98 -13.26
N PHE A 206 -6.47 -5.47 -13.68
CA PHE A 206 -6.67 -6.37 -14.81
C PHE A 206 -7.83 -5.85 -15.62
N GLY A 207 -7.59 -5.50 -16.88
CA GLY A 207 -8.60 -4.81 -17.66
C GLY A 207 -8.51 -5.08 -19.14
N THR A 208 -9.64 -4.84 -19.79
CA THR A 208 -9.74 -4.59 -21.23
C THR A 208 -10.35 -3.20 -21.33
N PRO A 209 -9.73 -2.21 -22.01
CA PRO A 209 -10.30 -0.87 -22.09
C PRO A 209 -11.73 -0.94 -22.61
N ASN A 210 -12.63 -0.25 -21.89
CA ASN A 210 -14.04 -0.25 -22.23
C ASN A 210 -14.22 0.46 -23.59
N ILE A 211 -14.88 -0.21 -24.55
CA ILE A 211 -15.03 0.27 -25.94
C ILE A 211 -15.77 1.63 -25.96
N GLN A 212 -16.59 1.92 -24.96
CA GLN A 212 -17.30 3.21 -24.83
C GLN A 212 -16.41 4.37 -24.37
N GLU A 213 -15.37 4.11 -23.59
CA GLU A 213 -14.50 5.15 -23.00
C GLU A 213 -13.23 5.39 -23.83
N SER A 214 -12.82 4.43 -24.64
CA SER A 214 -11.68 4.56 -25.54
C SER A 214 -11.86 3.70 -26.79
N PRO A 215 -12.65 4.17 -27.78
CA PRO A 215 -12.94 3.44 -29.02
C PRO A 215 -11.65 3.03 -29.76
N ASP A 216 -10.63 3.88 -29.69
CA ASP A 216 -9.32 3.74 -30.33
C ASP A 216 -8.43 2.69 -29.64
N ARG A 217 -8.82 2.24 -28.44
CA ARG A 217 -8.14 1.18 -27.66
C ARG A 217 -8.98 -0.10 -27.57
N SER A 218 -10.02 -0.21 -28.39
CA SER A 218 -10.79 -1.45 -28.52
C SER A 218 -9.88 -2.59 -28.94
N GLY A 219 -9.86 -3.69 -28.18
CA GLY A 219 -8.99 -4.84 -28.44
C GLY A 219 -7.67 -4.86 -27.67
N LEU A 220 -7.40 -3.90 -26.77
CA LEU A 220 -6.30 -4.02 -25.83
C LEU A 220 -6.71 -4.81 -24.57
N TRP A 221 -5.75 -5.50 -23.95
CA TRP A 221 -5.85 -5.96 -22.57
C TRP A 221 -4.63 -5.49 -21.80
N SER A 222 -4.77 -5.35 -20.49
CA SER A 222 -3.72 -4.78 -19.66
C SER A 222 -3.67 -5.42 -18.27
N ILE A 223 -2.46 -5.59 -17.76
CA ILE A 223 -2.15 -6.06 -16.40
C ILE A 223 -1.26 -5.00 -15.77
N GLY A 224 -1.53 -4.62 -14.52
CA GLY A 224 -0.63 -3.72 -13.80
C GLY A 224 -0.41 -4.12 -12.35
N TRP A 225 0.77 -3.77 -11.84
CA TRP A 225 1.24 -4.15 -10.52
C TRP A 225 2.22 -3.11 -9.94
N GLN A 226 2.44 -3.24 -8.63
CA GLN A 226 3.47 -2.55 -7.87
C GLN A 226 4.41 -3.56 -7.20
N ILE A 227 5.59 -3.11 -6.80
CA ILE A 227 6.54 -3.92 -6.02
C ILE A 227 6.27 -3.64 -4.55
N LEU A 228 5.94 -4.67 -3.77
CA LEU A 228 5.70 -4.53 -2.33
C LEU A 228 6.90 -3.92 -1.60
N PRO A 229 6.72 -3.34 -0.41
CA PRO A 229 7.82 -2.91 0.44
C PRO A 229 8.69 -4.09 0.92
N ALA A 230 9.96 -3.84 1.20
CA ALA A 230 10.88 -4.85 1.72
C ALA A 230 10.54 -5.34 3.14
N GLU A 231 9.84 -4.51 3.93
CA GLU A 231 9.39 -4.82 5.28
C GLU A 231 7.86 -4.69 5.35
N GLU A 232 7.21 -5.73 5.89
CA GLU A 232 5.76 -5.73 6.05
C GLU A 232 5.29 -4.61 7.00
N GLY A 233 4.21 -3.93 6.62
CA GLY A 233 3.61 -2.86 7.44
C GLY A 233 4.36 -1.52 7.41
N VAL A 234 5.44 -1.43 6.64
CA VAL A 234 6.20 -0.20 6.40
C VAL A 234 6.04 0.20 4.93
N GLY A 235 5.77 1.48 4.65
CA GLY A 235 5.65 1.94 3.26
C GLY A 235 6.97 1.79 2.49
N GLU A 236 6.88 1.59 1.17
CA GLU A 236 8.02 1.38 0.25
C GLU A 236 9.08 2.48 0.35
N TYR A 237 8.68 3.72 0.68
CA TYR A 237 9.59 4.83 0.92
C TYR A 237 10.64 4.56 2.02
N TYR A 238 10.24 3.88 3.10
CA TYR A 238 11.10 3.67 4.27
C TYR A 238 11.82 2.32 4.25
N ALA A 239 11.20 1.31 3.64
CA ALA A 239 11.75 -0.05 3.57
C ALA A 239 12.53 -0.32 2.26
N GLY A 240 12.29 0.46 1.21
CA GLY A 240 12.72 0.12 -0.15
C GLY A 240 11.87 -0.99 -0.77
N PRO A 241 12.14 -1.37 -2.03
CA PRO A 241 11.37 -2.39 -2.74
C PRO A 241 11.69 -3.80 -2.24
N HIS A 242 10.68 -4.67 -2.21
CA HIS A 242 10.82 -6.09 -1.91
C HIS A 242 11.78 -6.73 -2.90
N ARG A 243 12.83 -7.39 -2.38
CA ARG A 243 13.89 -8.00 -3.20
C ARG A 243 13.31 -8.91 -4.28
N ASP A 244 12.43 -9.84 -3.91
CA ASP A 244 11.88 -10.81 -4.87
C ASP A 244 10.87 -10.15 -5.83
N GLY A 245 10.21 -9.07 -5.41
CA GLY A 245 9.30 -8.32 -6.26
C GLY A 245 10.04 -7.55 -7.34
N TRP A 246 11.23 -7.05 -7.01
CA TRP A 246 12.15 -6.47 -7.99
C TRP A 246 12.58 -7.49 -9.04
N VAL A 247 13.03 -8.67 -8.63
CA VAL A 247 13.46 -9.73 -9.56
C VAL A 247 12.28 -10.25 -10.41
N ALA A 248 11.09 -10.41 -9.81
CA ALA A 248 9.88 -10.77 -10.54
C ALA A 248 9.53 -9.73 -11.61
N THR A 249 9.62 -8.45 -11.27
CA THR A 249 9.35 -7.33 -12.19
C THR A 249 10.36 -7.29 -13.34
N GLU A 250 11.66 -7.42 -13.05
CA GLU A 250 12.70 -7.49 -14.08
C GLU A 250 12.47 -8.66 -15.04
N TYR A 251 12.10 -9.82 -14.51
CA TYR A 251 11.79 -10.99 -15.32
C TYR A 251 10.58 -10.76 -16.24
N LEU A 252 9.48 -10.21 -15.71
CA LEU A 252 8.28 -9.92 -16.50
C LEU A 252 8.57 -8.92 -17.63
N ILE A 253 9.34 -7.87 -17.36
CA ILE A 253 9.76 -6.89 -18.36
C ILE A 253 10.64 -7.54 -19.43
N TRP A 254 11.60 -8.38 -19.03
CA TRP A 254 12.42 -9.13 -19.97
C TRP A 254 11.56 -10.04 -20.87
N PHE A 255 10.66 -10.82 -20.28
CA PHE A 255 9.79 -11.76 -20.97
C PHE A 255 8.89 -11.05 -22.00
N VAL A 256 8.27 -9.94 -21.61
CA VAL A 256 7.44 -9.12 -22.51
C VAL A 256 8.26 -8.55 -23.67
N ARG A 257 9.47 -8.06 -23.40
CA ARG A 257 10.37 -7.57 -24.44
C ARG A 257 10.81 -8.67 -25.40
N ASP A 258 10.98 -9.90 -24.91
CA ASP A 258 11.30 -11.05 -25.75
C ASP A 258 10.14 -11.41 -26.69
N LEU A 259 8.91 -11.47 -26.16
CA LEU A 259 7.70 -11.64 -26.97
C LEU A 259 7.54 -10.52 -28.02
N ALA A 260 7.74 -9.26 -27.62
CA ALA A 260 7.67 -8.12 -28.53
C ALA A 260 8.70 -8.22 -29.67
N ARG A 261 9.95 -8.64 -29.36
CA ARG A 261 10.97 -8.94 -30.39
C ARG A 261 10.58 -10.10 -31.31
N GLY A 262 9.82 -11.06 -30.78
CA GLY A 262 9.19 -12.14 -31.55
C GLY A 262 8.02 -11.68 -32.45
N GLY A 263 7.74 -10.38 -32.49
CA GLY A 263 6.74 -9.74 -33.33
C GLY A 263 5.34 -9.68 -32.71
N TYR A 264 5.15 -10.13 -31.47
CA TYR A 264 3.85 -10.05 -30.80
C TYR A 264 3.48 -8.60 -30.49
N GLY A 265 2.20 -8.26 -30.64
CA GLY A 265 1.65 -6.96 -30.24
C GLY A 265 1.53 -6.82 -28.73
N ILE A 266 2.66 -6.75 -28.02
CA ILE A 266 2.71 -6.63 -26.56
C ILE A 266 3.82 -5.66 -26.16
N TRP A 267 3.57 -4.85 -25.13
CA TRP A 267 4.57 -3.96 -24.57
C TRP A 267 4.42 -3.84 -23.06
N SER A 268 5.47 -3.34 -22.42
CA SER A 268 5.50 -2.99 -21.01
C SER A 268 5.69 -1.49 -20.86
N ASP A 269 5.00 -0.88 -19.91
CA ASP A 269 5.17 0.53 -19.56
C ASP A 269 5.43 0.69 -18.07
N VAL A 270 6.13 1.76 -17.71
CA VAL A 270 6.42 2.16 -16.33
C VAL A 270 6.07 3.63 -16.18
N PHE A 271 5.15 3.94 -15.28
CA PHE A 271 4.76 5.32 -15.03
C PHE A 271 4.56 5.60 -13.55
N ALA A 272 4.66 6.88 -13.20
CA ALA A 272 4.27 7.37 -11.89
C ALA A 272 2.85 7.93 -11.97
N LEU A 273 1.95 7.39 -11.14
CA LEU A 273 0.61 7.97 -11.00
C LEU A 273 0.76 9.39 -10.42
N PRO A 274 0.07 10.40 -10.96
CA PRO A 274 -0.01 11.71 -10.31
C PRO A 274 -0.55 11.55 -8.87
N PRO A 275 -0.04 12.33 -7.89
CA PRO A 275 0.88 13.47 -8.01
C PRO A 275 2.38 13.13 -7.96
N PHE A 276 2.76 11.86 -7.96
CA PHE A 276 4.06 11.38 -7.47
C PHE A 276 5.25 11.52 -8.44
N MET A 277 5.34 12.59 -9.24
CA MET A 277 6.48 12.78 -10.16
C MET A 277 7.85 12.93 -9.45
N ASN A 278 7.93 12.95 -8.10
CA ASN A 278 9.18 13.14 -7.36
C ASN A 278 9.33 12.35 -6.04
N GLU A 279 8.51 11.34 -5.75
CA GLU A 279 8.68 10.55 -4.51
C GLU A 279 9.47 9.25 -4.76
N PRO A 280 10.66 9.07 -4.16
CA PRO A 280 11.44 7.84 -4.32
C PRO A 280 10.71 6.65 -3.66
N GLY A 281 10.42 5.60 -4.44
CA GLY A 281 10.04 4.28 -3.91
C GLY A 281 8.56 3.91 -4.04
N THR A 282 7.63 4.86 -4.00
CA THR A 282 6.16 4.64 -4.07
C THR A 282 5.55 4.90 -5.45
N SER A 283 6.39 5.33 -6.40
CA SER A 283 5.93 6.05 -7.59
C SER A 283 6.07 5.25 -8.89
N LEU A 284 6.36 3.94 -8.85
CA LEU A 284 6.50 3.15 -10.07
C LEU A 284 5.38 2.13 -10.17
N TYR A 285 4.45 2.43 -11.05
CA TYR A 285 3.44 1.49 -11.52
C TYR A 285 3.98 0.80 -12.78
N PHE A 286 3.94 -0.52 -12.77
CA PHE A 286 4.34 -1.34 -13.90
C PHE A 286 3.11 -1.86 -14.60
N SER A 287 3.13 -1.86 -15.93
CA SER A 287 2.04 -2.45 -16.71
C SER A 287 2.54 -3.22 -17.91
N ILE A 288 1.74 -4.21 -18.30
CA ILE A 288 1.85 -4.94 -19.56
C ILE A 288 0.56 -4.69 -20.31
N GLN A 289 0.66 -4.43 -21.60
CA GLN A 289 -0.48 -4.28 -22.49
C GLN A 289 -0.29 -5.16 -23.72
N GLY A 290 -1.33 -5.90 -24.09
CA GLY A 290 -1.37 -6.69 -25.31
C GLY A 290 -2.47 -6.19 -26.24
N ASP A 291 -2.17 -6.19 -27.54
CA ASP A 291 -3.07 -5.75 -28.60
C ASP A 291 -3.58 -6.96 -29.39
N LEU A 292 -4.89 -7.19 -29.32
CA LEU A 292 -5.58 -8.27 -30.03
C LEU A 292 -5.76 -7.95 -31.53
N ASN A 293 -5.54 -6.70 -31.95
CA ASN A 293 -5.63 -6.28 -33.34
C ASN A 293 -4.26 -6.19 -34.05
N ALA A 294 -3.16 -6.45 -33.33
CA ALA A 294 -1.83 -6.46 -33.91
C ALA A 294 -1.68 -7.56 -34.98
N GLU A 295 -0.68 -7.42 -35.86
CA GLU A 295 -0.35 -8.43 -36.89
C GLU A 295 -0.14 -9.83 -36.29
N LYS A 296 0.45 -9.87 -35.09
CA LYS A 296 0.61 -11.08 -34.29
C LYS A 296 0.04 -10.85 -32.88
N PRO A 297 -1.26 -11.09 -32.68
CA PRO A 297 -1.91 -10.83 -31.41
C PRO A 297 -1.50 -11.87 -30.36
N ILE A 298 -1.64 -11.50 -29.09
CA ILE A 298 -1.46 -12.40 -27.95
C ILE A 298 -2.62 -12.20 -26.99
N THR A 299 -3.28 -13.29 -26.60
CA THR A 299 -4.36 -13.26 -25.61
C THR A 299 -3.79 -13.35 -24.18
N PRO A 300 -4.52 -12.91 -23.14
CA PRO A 300 -4.07 -13.06 -21.76
C PRO A 300 -3.75 -14.52 -21.39
N ASP A 301 -4.57 -15.48 -21.84
CA ASP A 301 -4.33 -16.91 -21.60
C ASP A 301 -3.11 -17.44 -22.35
N GLN A 302 -2.88 -16.98 -23.59
CA GLN A 302 -1.68 -17.35 -24.34
C GLN A 302 -0.44 -16.76 -23.66
N PHE A 303 -0.50 -15.52 -23.20
CA PHE A 303 0.57 -14.88 -22.42
C PHE A 303 0.89 -15.67 -21.16
N VAL A 304 -0.13 -16.06 -20.37
CA VAL A 304 0.04 -16.87 -19.16
C VAL A 304 0.66 -18.24 -19.48
N ARG A 305 0.20 -18.89 -20.54
CA ARG A 305 0.73 -20.18 -20.97
C ARG A 305 2.21 -20.09 -21.32
N ASP A 306 2.58 -19.07 -22.10
CA ASP A 306 3.97 -18.86 -22.53
C ASP A 306 4.85 -18.44 -21.35
N LEU A 307 4.33 -17.62 -20.42
CA LEU A 307 5.02 -17.24 -19.20
C LEU A 307 5.34 -18.46 -18.35
N ARG A 308 4.34 -19.32 -18.09
CA ARG A 308 4.53 -20.56 -17.31
C ARG A 308 5.50 -21.51 -18.00
N ARG A 309 5.37 -21.67 -19.32
CA ARG A 309 6.28 -22.52 -20.12
C ARG A 309 7.71 -22.01 -20.05
N SER A 310 7.92 -20.70 -20.18
CA SER A 310 9.25 -20.10 -20.04
C SER A 310 9.77 -20.34 -18.62
N TRP A 311 9.00 -19.99 -17.60
CA TRP A 311 9.42 -20.09 -16.21
C TRP A 311 9.76 -21.52 -15.77
N VAL A 312 8.86 -22.46 -16.05
CA VAL A 312 8.94 -23.85 -15.57
C VAL A 312 9.69 -24.73 -16.56
N ASP A 313 9.19 -24.84 -17.80
CA ASP A 313 9.68 -25.84 -18.76
C ASP A 313 11.07 -25.47 -19.29
N GLN A 314 11.35 -24.18 -19.44
CA GLN A 314 12.67 -23.67 -19.86
C GLN A 314 13.57 -23.30 -18.69
N GLN A 315 13.09 -23.46 -17.45
CA GLN A 315 13.84 -23.18 -16.22
C GLN A 315 14.45 -21.77 -16.17
N THR A 316 13.77 -20.78 -16.76
CA THR A 316 14.22 -19.39 -16.69
C THR A 316 13.74 -18.68 -15.42
N GLY A 317 12.77 -19.27 -14.70
CA GLY A 317 12.31 -18.78 -13.41
C GLY A 317 13.39 -18.81 -12.33
N PHE A 318 13.41 -17.79 -11.47
CA PHE A 318 14.41 -17.67 -10.40
C PHE A 318 13.99 -18.33 -9.08
N MET A 319 12.76 -18.83 -8.99
CA MET A 319 12.26 -19.63 -7.88
C MET A 319 11.12 -20.55 -8.29
N ASP A 320 10.87 -21.59 -7.49
CA ASP A 320 9.72 -22.47 -7.65
C ASP A 320 8.45 -21.78 -7.13
N LEU A 321 7.37 -21.86 -7.93
CA LEU A 321 6.09 -21.26 -7.61
C LEU A 321 4.98 -22.32 -7.68
N ASP A 322 4.04 -22.27 -6.73
CA ASP A 322 2.80 -23.04 -6.79
C ASP A 322 1.83 -22.39 -7.78
N TRP A 323 2.05 -22.67 -9.06
CA TRP A 323 1.25 -22.10 -10.13
C TRP A 323 -0.24 -22.49 -9.99
N PRO A 324 -1.17 -21.53 -10.06
CA PRO A 324 -2.59 -21.84 -9.99
C PRO A 324 -2.99 -22.74 -11.15
N LYS A 325 -3.88 -23.69 -10.93
CA LYS A 325 -4.38 -24.54 -12.02
C LYS A 325 -5.10 -23.65 -13.05
N PRO A 326 -4.90 -23.87 -14.36
CA PRO A 326 -5.70 -23.17 -15.34
C PRO A 326 -7.19 -23.44 -15.06
N PRO A 327 -8.08 -22.46 -15.27
CA PRO A 327 -9.51 -22.68 -15.15
C PRO A 327 -9.92 -23.87 -16.01
N ALA A 328 -10.83 -24.71 -15.52
CA ALA A 328 -11.33 -25.86 -16.27
C ALA A 328 -11.88 -25.35 -17.60
N ALA A 329 -11.34 -25.84 -18.72
CA ALA A 329 -11.80 -25.44 -20.03
C ALA A 329 -13.20 -26.00 -20.27
N ASP A 330 -14.24 -25.23 -19.98
CA ASP A 330 -15.56 -25.44 -20.56
C ASP A 330 -15.55 -24.93 -22.01
N PHE A 331 -14.85 -25.66 -22.87
CA PHE A 331 -14.94 -25.54 -24.32
C PHE A 331 -14.83 -26.94 -24.93
N GLU A 332 -15.89 -27.72 -24.77
CA GLU A 332 -16.22 -28.68 -25.83
C GLU A 332 -16.70 -27.89 -27.05
N ALA A 333 -16.24 -28.36 -28.21
CA ALA A 333 -16.44 -27.76 -29.52
C ALA A 333 -17.88 -27.31 -29.79
N SER A 334 -18.03 -26.10 -30.32
CA SER A 334 -19.14 -25.67 -31.17
C SER A 334 -18.57 -24.83 -32.30
#